data_AF-A0A0K8RB10-F1
#
_entry.id   AF-A0A0K8RB10-F1
#
_cell.length_a   1.000
_cell.length_b   1.000
_cell.length_c   1.000
_cell.angle_alpha   90.00
_cell.angle_beta   90.00
_cell.angle_gamma   90.00
#
_symmetry.space_group_name_H-M   'P 1'
#
loop_
_entity.id
_entity.type
_entity.pdbx_description
1 polymer ?
#
loop_
_entity_poly.entity_id
_entity_poly.type
_entity_poly.pdbx_seq_one_letter_code
_entity_poly.pdbx_strand_id
1 'polypeptide(L)'
;MTFMLSSKLGLADIIDKLPGARIVLRVDYNVPIKDGRITDSTRIDATIPTIKFLLENNVRSIVLMSHLGRPNGVRDPKYTLSPVADALSKALDNRKIEFMDDCVGEKVEEFCKAPAEGTVRLNWRT
;
A
#
# COMPACT_ATOMS: atom_id res chain seq x y z
N MET A 1 -14.20 9.54 32.25
CA MET A 1 -13.03 9.92 31.42
C MET A 1 -12.75 8.75 30.49
N THR A 2 -13.15 8.84 29.22
CA THR A 2 -13.19 7.70 28.30
C THR A 2 -11.81 7.46 27.68
N PHE A 3 -11.16 6.35 28.01
CA PHE A 3 -9.97 5.85 27.33
C PHE A 3 -10.33 5.34 25.93
N MET A 4 -10.53 6.26 24.97
CA MET A 4 -11.00 5.92 23.63
C MET A 4 -9.86 5.48 22.67
N LEU A 5 -8.60 5.76 23.02
CA LEU A 5 -7.43 5.47 22.18
C LEU A 5 -6.90 4.03 22.33
N SER A 6 -7.00 3.43 23.51
CA SER A 6 -6.44 2.09 23.81
C SER A 6 -7.39 0.92 23.53
N SER A 7 -8.63 1.18 23.12
CA SER A 7 -9.67 0.16 22.87
C SER A 7 -9.83 -0.22 21.39
N LYS A 8 -8.89 0.16 20.54
CA LYS A 8 -8.92 -0.13 19.10
C LYS A 8 -8.23 -1.46 18.83
N LEU A 9 -8.81 -2.27 17.96
CA LEU A 9 -8.18 -3.51 17.49
C LEU A 9 -6.93 -3.18 16.68
N GLY A 10 -5.83 -3.84 17.01
CA GLY A 10 -4.59 -3.85 16.25
C GLY A 10 -4.45 -5.12 15.40
N LEU A 11 -3.36 -5.19 14.64
CA LEU A 11 -3.04 -6.38 13.83
C LEU A 11 -2.78 -7.63 14.68
N ALA A 12 -2.23 -7.44 15.88
CA ALA A 12 -1.98 -8.55 16.82
C ALA A 12 -3.28 -9.22 17.30
N ASP A 13 -4.41 -8.49 17.29
CA ASP A 13 -5.70 -8.99 17.77
C ASP A 13 -6.47 -9.80 16.71
N ILE A 14 -5.94 -9.90 15.48
CA ILE A 14 -6.62 -10.54 14.34
C ILE A 14 -5.73 -11.57 13.62
N ILE A 15 -4.65 -12.04 14.24
CA ILE A 15 -3.67 -12.96 13.63
C ILE A 15 -4.34 -14.22 13.07
N ASP A 16 -5.34 -14.75 13.77
CA ASP A 16 -6.12 -15.92 13.36
C ASP A 16 -6.88 -15.73 12.03
N LYS A 17 -7.13 -14.47 11.64
CA LYS A 17 -7.87 -14.10 10.43
C LYS A 17 -6.98 -13.77 9.24
N LEU A 18 -5.67 -13.66 9.43
CA LEU A 18 -4.73 -13.25 8.38
C LEU A 18 -4.44 -14.32 7.32
N PRO A 19 -4.31 -15.63 7.67
CA PRO A 19 -4.00 -16.65 6.67
C PRO A 19 -5.04 -16.70 5.55
N GLY A 20 -4.58 -16.60 4.30
CA GLY A 20 -5.42 -16.59 3.10
C GLY A 20 -6.24 -15.31 2.90
N ALA A 21 -6.16 -14.32 3.80
CA ALA A 21 -6.93 -13.09 3.69
C ALA A 21 -6.42 -12.18 2.55
N ARG A 22 -7.33 -11.43 1.95
CA ARG A 22 -7.00 -10.35 1.01
C ARG A 22 -7.11 -9.03 1.74
N ILE A 23 -5.98 -8.36 1.95
CA ILE A 23 -5.88 -7.14 2.75
C ILE A 23 -5.91 -5.91 1.85
N VAL A 24 -6.72 -4.92 2.23
CA VAL A 24 -6.60 -3.55 1.73
C VAL A 24 -5.95 -2.73 2.85
N LEU A 25 -4.78 -2.15 2.56
CA LEU A 25 -3.99 -1.41 3.53
C LEU A 25 -3.84 0.05 3.09
N ARG A 26 -4.45 0.95 3.86
CA ARG A 26 -4.28 2.39 3.68
C ARG A 26 -2.97 2.84 4.30
N VAL A 27 -2.08 3.38 3.47
CA VAL A 27 -0.75 3.85 3.85
C VAL A 27 -0.57 5.33 3.55
N ASP A 28 0.45 5.94 4.16
CA ASP A 28 0.82 7.33 3.91
C ASP A 28 2.10 7.36 3.08
N TYR A 29 1.97 7.53 1.76
CA TYR A 29 3.07 7.69 0.82
C TYR A 29 3.12 9.10 0.22
N ASN A 30 2.66 10.09 0.98
CA ASN A 30 2.80 11.48 0.60
C ASN A 30 4.25 11.96 0.83
N VAL A 31 5.15 11.52 -0.06
CA VAL A 31 6.60 11.76 0.00
C VAL A 31 7.01 12.91 -0.92
N PRO A 32 8.06 13.66 -0.59
CA PRO A 32 8.59 14.68 -1.50
C PRO A 32 9.25 14.01 -2.72
N ILE A 33 8.85 14.46 -3.91
CA ILE A 33 9.42 14.05 -5.19
C ILE A 33 10.03 15.26 -5.89
N LYS A 34 11.28 15.14 -6.32
CA LYS A 34 12.00 16.14 -7.12
C LYS A 34 12.59 15.46 -8.35
N ASP A 35 12.30 16.00 -9.54
CA ASP A 35 12.79 15.48 -10.83
C ASP A 35 12.49 13.97 -11.01
N GLY A 36 11.29 13.55 -10.59
CA GLY A 36 10.84 12.15 -10.65
C GLY A 36 11.45 11.22 -9.60
N ARG A 37 12.26 11.74 -8.66
CA ARG A 37 12.93 10.96 -7.62
C ARG A 37 12.42 11.32 -6.23
N ILE A 38 12.23 10.31 -5.39
CA ILE A 38 11.90 10.50 -3.98
C ILE A 38 13.14 11.02 -3.26
N THR A 39 13.00 12.13 -2.54
CA THR A 39 14.12 12.74 -1.77
C THR A 39 14.13 12.33 -0.30
N ASP A 40 13.01 11.80 0.20
CA ASP A 40 12.87 11.27 1.56
C ASP A 40 11.93 10.06 1.55
N SER A 41 12.49 8.88 1.87
CA SER A 41 11.78 7.59 1.88
C SER A 41 11.18 7.23 3.24
N THR A 42 11.34 8.07 4.28
CA THR A 42 10.96 7.74 5.67
C THR A 42 9.54 7.19 5.79
N ARG A 43 8.59 7.77 5.05
CA ARG A 43 7.18 7.34 5.06
C ARG A 43 6.97 5.97 4.41
N ILE A 44 7.77 5.64 3.37
CA ILE A 44 7.74 4.33 2.73
C ILE A 44 8.33 3.30 3.69
N ASP A 45 9.50 3.60 4.25
CA ASP A 45 10.23 2.71 5.16
C ASP A 45 9.41 2.38 6.42
N ALA A 46 8.63 3.34 6.93
CA ALA A 46 7.74 3.16 8.07
C ALA A 46 6.63 2.11 7.83
N THR A 47 6.29 1.79 6.58
CA THR A 47 5.25 0.78 6.26
C THR A 47 5.79 -0.64 6.16
N ILE A 48 7.10 -0.80 6.02
CA ILE A 48 7.76 -2.09 5.79
C ILE A 48 7.46 -3.09 6.90
N PRO A 49 7.51 -2.75 8.21
CA PRO A 49 7.19 -3.71 9.27
C PRO A 49 5.76 -4.26 9.16
N THR A 50 4.79 -3.42 8.82
CA THR A 50 3.40 -3.85 8.65
C THR A 50 3.24 -4.77 7.45
N ILE A 51 3.86 -4.45 6.31
CA ILE A 51 3.78 -5.29 5.12
C ILE A 51 4.46 -6.64 5.36
N LYS A 52 5.65 -6.65 5.97
CA LYS A 52 6.37 -7.89 6.32
C LYS A 52 5.54 -8.75 7.28
N PHE A 53 4.98 -8.16 8.34
CA PHE A 53 4.10 -8.87 9.28
C PHE A 53 2.92 -9.55 8.59
N LEU A 54 2.23 -8.85 7.68
CA LEU A 54 1.10 -9.44 6.95
C LEU A 54 1.56 -10.60 6.06
N LEU A 55 2.68 -10.45 5.34
CA LEU A 55 3.23 -11.49 4.49
C LEU A 55 3.68 -12.73 5.28
N GLU A 56 4.33 -12.54 6.43
CA GLU A 56 4.76 -13.61 7.34
C GLU A 56 3.56 -14.38 7.92
N ASN A 57 2.39 -13.75 8.01
CA ASN A 57 1.14 -14.37 8.44
C ASN A 57 0.29 -14.92 7.27
N ASN A 58 0.92 -15.22 6.13
CA ASN A 58 0.34 -15.93 4.99
C ASN A 58 -0.94 -15.28 4.41
N VAL A 59 -1.01 -13.96 4.38
CA VAL A 59 -2.08 -13.27 3.64
C VAL A 59 -2.00 -13.63 2.16
N ARG A 60 -3.15 -13.77 1.52
CA ARG A 60 -3.21 -14.05 0.08
C ARG A 60 -2.68 -12.87 -0.74
N SER A 61 -3.03 -11.65 -0.36
CA SER A 61 -2.56 -10.44 -1.06
C SER A 61 -2.69 -9.19 -0.21
N ILE A 62 -1.88 -8.17 -0.52
CA ILE A 62 -1.96 -6.84 0.06
C ILE A 62 -2.16 -5.82 -1.08
N VAL A 63 -3.24 -5.06 -1.02
CA VAL A 63 -3.50 -3.91 -1.91
C VAL A 63 -3.28 -2.63 -1.11
N LEU A 64 -2.22 -1.91 -1.47
CA LEU A 64 -1.86 -0.63 -0.86
C LEU A 64 -2.63 0.49 -1.55
N MET A 65 -3.22 1.37 -0.73
CA MET A 65 -3.85 2.61 -1.19
C MET A 65 -3.25 3.82 -0.49
N SER A 66 -2.91 4.83 -1.27
CA SER A 66 -2.39 6.09 -0.77
C SER A 66 -2.75 7.25 -1.69
N HIS A 67 -2.25 8.44 -1.36
CA HIS A 67 -2.36 9.65 -2.15
C HIS A 67 -0.99 10.34 -2.18
N LEU A 68 -0.78 11.22 -3.15
CA LEU A 68 0.39 12.06 -3.24
C LEU A 68 -0.03 13.50 -3.50
N GLY A 69 0.46 14.44 -2.69
CA GLY A 69 0.15 15.85 -2.83
C GLY A 69 -1.34 16.16 -2.79
N ARG A 70 -1.79 17.06 -3.67
CA ARG A 70 -3.16 17.56 -3.74
C ARG A 70 -3.64 17.55 -5.20
N PRO A 71 -4.13 16.40 -5.69
CA PRO A 71 -4.61 16.22 -7.07
C PRO A 71 -5.91 16.98 -7.35
N ASN A 72 -6.65 17.40 -6.30
CA ASN A 72 -7.95 18.07 -6.41
C ASN A 72 -8.96 17.33 -7.30
N GLY A 73 -8.95 15.99 -7.26
CA GLY A 73 -9.83 15.13 -8.06
C GLY A 73 -9.46 15.02 -9.54
N VAL A 74 -8.36 15.63 -9.97
CA VAL A 74 -7.85 15.56 -11.35
C VAL A 74 -6.67 14.59 -11.41
N ARG A 75 -6.67 13.75 -12.45
CA ARG A 75 -5.54 12.88 -12.73
C ARG A 75 -4.40 13.69 -13.33
N ASP A 76 -3.38 13.94 -12.51
CA ASP A 76 -2.16 14.63 -12.90
C ASP A 76 -0.96 13.69 -12.70
N PRO A 77 -0.19 13.36 -13.76
CA PRO A 77 1.01 12.53 -13.67
C PRO A 77 2.04 13.02 -12.65
N LYS A 78 2.05 14.31 -12.30
CA LYS A 78 2.91 14.86 -11.24
C LYS A 78 2.65 14.21 -9.88
N TYR A 79 1.42 13.77 -9.63
CA TYR A 79 1.01 13.13 -8.38
C TYR A 79 0.95 11.59 -8.47
N THR A 80 1.55 11.00 -9.52
CA THR A 80 1.60 9.54 -9.64
C THR A 80 2.40 8.89 -8.51
N LEU A 81 1.95 7.71 -8.06
CA LEU A 81 2.67 6.86 -7.12
C LEU A 81 3.65 5.88 -7.81
N SER A 82 3.86 5.97 -9.12
CA SER A 82 4.79 5.08 -9.82
C SER A 82 6.22 5.10 -9.22
N PRO A 83 6.85 6.26 -8.91
CA PRO A 83 8.16 6.28 -8.23
C PRO A 83 8.15 5.63 -6.85
N VAL A 84 6.99 5.62 -6.18
CA VAL A 84 6.81 4.98 -4.87
C VAL A 84 6.80 3.47 -5.00
N ALA A 85 6.20 2.92 -6.07
CA ALA A 85 6.24 1.47 -6.34
C ALA A 85 7.69 0.96 -6.46
N ASP A 86 8.54 1.71 -7.17
CA ASP A 86 9.96 1.36 -7.35
C ASP A 86 10.75 1.44 -6.03
N ALA A 87 10.52 2.49 -5.24
CA ALA A 87 11.16 2.65 -3.94
C ALA A 87 10.70 1.57 -2.95
N LEU A 88 9.41 1.27 -2.93
CA LEU A 88 8.84 0.20 -2.10
C LEU A 88 9.39 -1.17 -2.49
N SER A 89 9.54 -1.44 -3.79
CA SER A 89 10.15 -2.68 -4.28
C SER A 89 11.55 -2.87 -3.71
N LYS A 90 12.38 -1.82 -3.76
CA LYS A 90 13.74 -1.83 -3.19
C LYS A 90 13.74 -2.05 -1.67
N ALA A 91 12.84 -1.37 -0.97
CA ALA A 91 12.71 -1.48 0.49
C ALA A 91 12.16 -2.85 0.95
N LEU A 92 11.45 -3.58 0.08
CA LEU A 92 10.95 -4.93 0.30
C LEU A 92 11.83 -5.99 -0.37
N ASP A 93 13.16 -5.86 -0.24
CA ASP A 93 14.11 -6.87 -0.68
C ASP A 93 14.00 -7.21 -2.18
N ASN A 94 13.79 -6.18 -3.01
CA ASN A 94 13.53 -6.27 -4.46
C ASN A 94 12.28 -7.09 -4.84
N ARG A 95 11.31 -7.21 -3.93
CA ARG A 95 10.01 -7.82 -4.21
C ARG A 95 9.29 -7.05 -5.32
N LYS A 96 8.70 -7.77 -6.27
CA LYS A 96 7.83 -7.19 -7.31
C LYS A 96 6.62 -6.52 -6.67
N ILE A 97 6.42 -5.24 -6.97
CA ILE A 97 5.21 -4.48 -6.62
C ILE A 97 4.39 -4.33 -7.90
N GLU A 98 3.17 -4.86 -7.92
CA GLU A 98 2.28 -4.69 -9.07
C GLU A 98 1.56 -3.35 -8.96
N PHE A 99 1.90 -2.42 -9.84
CA PHE A 99 1.33 -1.08 -9.87
C PHE A 99 0.14 -1.01 -10.83
N MET A 100 -0.94 -0.37 -10.40
CA MET A 100 -2.12 -0.06 -11.23
C MET A 100 -2.39 1.45 -11.19
N ASP A 101 -2.62 2.03 -12.36
CA ASP A 101 -2.87 3.46 -12.58
C ASP A 101 -4.34 3.87 -12.41
N ASP A 102 -5.11 3.03 -11.72
CA ASP A 102 -6.44 3.34 -11.18
C ASP A 102 -6.63 2.64 -9.81
N CYS A 103 -7.63 3.06 -9.04
CA CYS A 103 -7.98 2.48 -7.75
C CYS A 103 -9.38 1.86 -7.69
N VAL A 104 -10.25 2.08 -8.69
CA VAL A 104 -11.60 1.51 -8.77
C VAL A 104 -12.01 1.17 -10.22
N GLY A 105 -13.07 0.39 -10.37
CA GLY A 105 -13.64 0.01 -11.66
C GLY A 105 -13.24 -1.40 -12.10
N GLU A 106 -13.86 -1.88 -13.18
CA GLU A 106 -13.78 -3.27 -13.63
C GLU A 106 -12.33 -3.77 -13.81
N LYS A 107 -11.46 -2.94 -14.40
CA LYS A 107 -10.03 -3.29 -14.57
C LYS A 107 -9.32 -3.53 -13.24
N VAL A 108 -9.64 -2.75 -12.21
CA VAL A 108 -9.05 -2.91 -10.87
C VAL A 108 -9.62 -4.14 -10.19
N GLU A 109 -10.91 -4.41 -10.36
CA GLU A 109 -11.56 -5.61 -9.83
C GLU A 109 -10.96 -6.88 -10.44
N GLU A 110 -10.79 -6.92 -11.76
CA GLU A 110 -10.14 -8.01 -12.49
C GLU A 110 -8.70 -8.21 -12.04
N PHE A 111 -7.93 -7.12 -11.98
CA PHE A 111 -6.56 -7.14 -11.46
C PHE A 111 -6.50 -7.71 -10.04
N CYS A 112 -7.47 -7.35 -9.19
CA CYS A 112 -7.55 -7.80 -7.81
C CYS A 112 -8.15 -9.21 -7.64
N LYS A 113 -8.82 -9.78 -8.65
CA LYS A 113 -9.70 -10.96 -8.50
C LYS A 113 -8.97 -12.22 -8.04
N ALA A 114 -7.81 -12.52 -8.65
CA ALA A 114 -7.08 -13.75 -8.44
C ALA A 114 -5.57 -13.50 -8.25
N PRO A 115 -5.14 -12.90 -7.13
CA PRO A 115 -3.73 -12.69 -6.84
C PRO A 115 -3.03 -14.03 -6.58
N ALA A 116 -1.76 -14.12 -6.97
CA ALA A 116 -0.85 -15.14 -6.44
C ALA A 116 -0.65 -14.91 -4.92
N GLU A 117 -0.25 -15.95 -4.19
CA GLU A 117 -0.02 -15.82 -2.75
C GLU A 117 1.11 -14.85 -2.42
N GLY A 118 0.93 -14.02 -1.38
CA GLY A 118 1.89 -12.99 -0.99
C GLY A 118 2.05 -11.84 -2.00
N THR A 119 1.11 -11.66 -2.93
CA THR A 119 1.15 -10.55 -3.90
C THR A 119 1.01 -9.21 -3.18
N VAL A 120 1.87 -8.24 -3.52
CA VAL A 120 1.78 -6.86 -3.05
C VAL A 120 1.50 -5.94 -4.24
N ARG A 121 0.46 -5.11 -4.09
CA ARG A 121 -0.02 -4.21 -5.14
C ARG A 121 -0.10 -2.79 -4.64
N LEU A 122 0.07 -1.83 -5.53
CA LEU A 122 -0.12 -0.41 -5.26
C LEU A 122 -1.10 0.17 -6.29
N ASN A 123 -2.24 0.64 -5.80
CA ASN A 123 -3.26 1.26 -6.63
C ASN A 123 -3.23 2.78 -6.44
N TRP A 124 -3.34 3.52 -7.55
CA TRP A 124 -3.37 4.98 -7.55
C TRP A 124 -4.34 5.50 -8.60
N ARG A 125 -5.10 6.56 -8.31
CA ARG A 125 -6.02 7.17 -9.29
C ARG A 125 -5.86 8.67 -9.37
N THR A 126 -5.88 9.32 -8.20
CA THR A 126 -5.79 10.76 -8.00
C THR A 126 -5.36 10.98 -6.56
#